data_AF-A0A936HY98-F1
#
_entry.id   AF-A0A936HY98-F1
#
_cell.length_a   1.000
_cell.length_b   1.000
_cell.length_c   1.000
_cell.angle_alpha   90.00
_cell.angle_beta   90.00
_cell.angle_gamma   90.00
#
_symmetry.space_group_name_H-M   'P 1'
#
loop_
_entity.id
_entity.type
_entity.pdbx_description
1 polymer ?
#
loop_
_entity_poly.entity_id
_entity_poly.type
_entity_poly.pdbx_seq_one_letter_code
_entity_poly.pdbx_strand_id
1 'polypeptide(L)'
;MSCFLLAALAAFGGAYAQVPDPTRPPAAAMEPEAAGGPAMPVESGVQTVILRPGGKSAAVIDGKYVSVGDMVGDKRVQKISESEVILKGPGGREVIKVMPAIEKVPANKKAAAKRRTTGTTQ
;
A
#
# COMPACT_ATOMS: atom_id res chain seq x y z
N MET A 1 -43.19 35.19 50.55
CA MET A 1 -44.05 35.23 49.34
C MET A 1 -43.33 35.99 48.23
N SER A 2 -42.15 35.50 47.80
CA SER A 2 -41.30 36.17 46.80
C SER A 2 -40.50 35.16 45.94
N CYS A 3 -40.93 33.90 45.92
CA CYS A 3 -40.15 32.79 45.33
C CYS A 3 -40.81 32.23 44.05
N PHE A 4 -41.68 32.99 43.39
CA PHE A 4 -42.38 32.52 42.19
C PHE A 4 -42.12 33.33 40.92
N LEU A 5 -41.47 34.50 41.00
CA LEU A 5 -41.20 35.32 39.80
C LEU A 5 -39.85 35.05 39.12
N LEU A 6 -38.93 34.30 39.75
CA LEU A 6 -37.64 33.97 39.14
C LEU A 6 -37.66 32.66 38.32
N ALA A 7 -38.79 31.96 38.27
CA ALA A 7 -38.92 30.66 37.60
C ALA A 7 -39.32 30.75 36.12
N ALA A 8 -39.72 31.92 35.63
CA ALA A 8 -40.27 32.09 34.27
C ALA A 8 -39.22 32.44 33.18
N LEU A 9 -37.97 32.74 33.55
CA LEU A 9 -36.93 33.20 32.62
C LEU A 9 -35.87 32.13 32.30
N ALA A 10 -36.16 30.85 32.53
CA ALA A 10 -35.23 29.74 32.24
C ALA A 10 -35.62 28.91 30.99
N ALA A 11 -36.70 29.28 30.29
CA ALA A 11 -37.27 28.46 29.21
C ALA A 11 -36.85 28.88 27.78
N PHE A 12 -35.76 29.64 27.62
CA PHE A 12 -35.20 29.95 26.30
C PHE A 12 -33.78 29.38 26.14
N GLY A 13 -33.66 28.07 26.37
CA GLY A 13 -32.51 27.29 25.90
C GLY A 13 -32.62 27.08 24.40
N GLY A 14 -32.28 28.11 23.61
CA GLY A 14 -32.20 28.01 22.16
C GLY A 14 -31.19 26.93 21.77
N ALA A 15 -31.68 25.79 21.33
CA ALA A 15 -30.90 24.76 20.66
C ALA A 15 -30.36 25.36 19.36
N TYR A 16 -29.15 25.90 19.39
CA TYR A 16 -28.42 26.28 18.19
C TYR A 16 -28.17 24.99 17.40
N ALA A 17 -28.82 24.89 16.24
CA ALA A 17 -28.61 23.85 15.26
C ALA A 17 -27.12 23.78 14.92
N GLN A 18 -26.44 22.75 15.45
CA GLN A 18 -25.10 22.37 15.07
C GLN A 18 -25.17 21.98 13.58
N VAL A 19 -24.66 22.85 12.69
CA VAL A 19 -24.52 22.51 11.27
C VAL A 19 -23.59 21.29 11.22
N PRO A 20 -24.08 20.09 10.86
CA PRO A 20 -23.25 18.91 10.84
C PRO A 20 -22.17 19.12 9.77
N ASP A 21 -20.92 18.94 10.16
CA ASP A 21 -19.79 19.09 9.26
C ASP A 21 -19.95 18.11 8.08
N PRO A 22 -19.97 18.59 6.82
CA PRO A 22 -20.18 17.75 5.64
C PRO A 22 -19.03 16.78 5.39
N THR A 23 -17.89 16.93 6.09
CA THR A 23 -16.79 15.95 6.08
C THR A 23 -16.98 14.83 7.08
N ARG A 24 -18.07 14.81 7.86
CA ARG A 24 -18.31 13.73 8.81
C ARG A 24 -18.51 12.41 8.05
N PRO A 25 -17.58 11.45 8.19
CA PRO A 25 -17.73 10.15 7.55
C PRO A 25 -18.97 9.45 8.12
N PRO A 26 -19.64 8.60 7.31
CA PRO A 26 -20.83 7.88 7.75
C PRO A 26 -20.52 7.06 9.00
N ALA A 27 -21.43 7.07 9.98
CA ALA A 27 -21.25 6.35 11.24
C ALA A 27 -21.04 4.83 11.07
N ALA A 28 -21.42 4.27 9.92
CA ALA A 28 -21.12 2.89 9.54
C ALA A 28 -19.61 2.62 9.37
N ALA A 29 -18.77 3.64 9.22
CA ALA A 29 -17.31 3.49 9.22
C ALA A 29 -16.69 3.46 10.63
N MET A 30 -17.51 3.67 11.69
CA MET A 30 -17.08 3.55 13.09
C MET A 30 -17.48 2.22 13.74
N GLU A 31 -18.27 1.39 13.08
CA GLU A 31 -18.18 -0.03 13.39
C GLU A 31 -16.81 -0.46 12.87
N PRO A 32 -15.92 -1.03 13.70
CA PRO A 32 -14.93 -1.91 13.11
C PRO A 32 -15.79 -2.94 12.39
N GLU A 33 -15.81 -2.91 11.05
CA GLU A 33 -16.06 -4.14 10.33
C GLU A 33 -15.12 -5.12 11.02
N ALA A 34 -15.71 -6.01 11.83
CA ALA A 34 -15.10 -7.28 12.11
C ALA A 34 -14.90 -7.82 10.71
N ALA A 35 -13.71 -7.57 10.16
CA ALA A 35 -13.23 -8.08 8.90
C ALA A 35 -13.02 -9.57 9.13
N GLY A 36 -14.15 -10.26 9.32
CA GLY A 36 -14.34 -11.68 9.42
C GLY A 36 -14.66 -12.26 8.03
N GLY A 37 -14.30 -11.54 6.97
CA GLY A 37 -13.82 -12.24 5.78
C GLY A 37 -12.59 -13.04 6.20
N PRO A 38 -12.44 -14.30 5.75
CA PRO A 38 -11.28 -15.10 6.13
C PRO A 38 -10.05 -14.25 5.88
N ALA A 39 -9.29 -13.96 6.94
CA ALA A 39 -7.98 -13.35 6.81
C ALA A 39 -7.21 -14.29 5.89
N MET A 40 -7.12 -13.91 4.61
CA MET A 40 -6.27 -14.62 3.67
C MET A 40 -4.92 -14.66 4.36
N PRO A 41 -4.25 -15.83 4.41
CA PRO A 41 -2.91 -15.89 4.96
C PRO A 41 -2.15 -14.72 4.38
N VAL A 42 -1.55 -13.88 5.23
CA VAL A 42 -0.56 -12.92 4.76
C VAL A 42 0.52 -13.77 4.13
N GLU A 43 0.39 -14.02 2.83
CA GLU A 43 1.31 -14.83 2.08
C GLU A 43 2.64 -14.09 2.23
N SER A 44 3.59 -14.74 2.91
CA SER A 44 4.93 -14.22 3.14
C SER A 44 5.48 -13.82 1.78
N GLY A 45 5.49 -12.52 1.54
CA GLY A 45 5.48 -11.96 0.20
C GLY A 45 6.03 -10.55 0.23
N VAL A 46 6.48 -10.06 -0.93
CA VAL A 46 6.98 -8.70 -1.03
C VAL A 46 5.78 -7.77 -1.15
N GLN A 47 5.53 -6.93 -0.15
CA GLN A 47 4.43 -5.98 -0.19
C GLN A 47 4.73 -4.77 -1.08
N THR A 48 5.98 -4.29 -1.07
CA THR A 48 6.36 -3.08 -1.80
C THR A 48 7.82 -3.13 -2.21
N VAL A 49 8.14 -2.57 -3.39
CA VAL A 49 9.50 -2.39 -3.86
C VAL A 49 9.77 -0.91 -4.14
N ILE A 50 10.92 -0.43 -3.71
CA ILE A 50 11.39 0.95 -3.88
C ILE A 50 12.66 0.89 -4.72
N LEU A 51 12.52 1.21 -6.01
CA LEU A 51 13.65 1.31 -6.93
C LEU A 51 14.23 2.72 -6.88
N ARG A 52 15.54 2.79 -6.60
CA ARG A 52 16.27 4.05 -6.61
C ARG A 52 17.26 4.03 -7.78
N PRO A 53 17.03 4.80 -8.87
CA PRO A 53 17.98 4.86 -9.97
C PRO A 53 19.31 5.44 -9.47
N GLY A 54 20.39 4.68 -9.61
CA GLY A 54 21.73 5.06 -9.11
C GLY A 54 21.96 4.81 -7.62
N GLY A 55 21.00 4.23 -6.89
CA GLY A 55 21.10 3.95 -5.47
C GLY A 55 20.80 2.50 -5.11
N LYS A 56 20.83 2.20 -3.80
CA LYS A 56 20.42 0.90 -3.28
C LYS A 56 18.90 0.78 -3.34
N SER A 57 18.41 -0.18 -4.12
CA SER A 57 16.98 -0.53 -4.13
C SER A 57 16.63 -1.24 -2.83
N ALA A 58 15.38 -1.09 -2.41
CA ALA A 58 14.86 -1.64 -1.17
C ALA A 58 13.47 -2.25 -1.37
N ALA A 59 13.05 -3.11 -0.45
CA ALA A 59 11.75 -3.76 -0.45
C ALA A 59 11.19 -3.83 0.97
N VAL A 60 9.88 -3.93 1.08
CA VAL A 60 9.20 -4.23 2.34
C VAL A 60 8.76 -5.69 2.27
N ILE A 61 9.30 -6.50 3.18
CA ILE A 61 9.00 -7.92 3.32
C ILE A 61 8.55 -8.15 4.76
N ASP A 62 7.34 -8.68 4.94
CA ASP A 62 6.72 -8.90 6.25
C ASP A 62 6.72 -7.62 7.13
N GLY A 63 6.49 -6.47 6.49
CA GLY A 63 6.52 -5.16 7.16
C GLY A 63 7.92 -4.63 7.51
N LYS A 64 9.00 -5.35 7.17
CA LYS A 64 10.39 -4.91 7.39
C LYS A 64 11.00 -4.29 6.15
N TYR A 65 11.65 -3.14 6.34
CA TYR A 65 12.42 -2.48 5.30
C TYR A 65 13.76 -3.18 5.10
N VAL A 66 14.01 -3.70 3.90
CA VAL A 66 15.24 -4.42 3.57
C VAL A 66 15.85 -3.93 2.26
N SER A 67 17.17 -3.83 2.22
CA SER A 67 17.94 -3.40 1.06
C SER A 67 18.71 -4.57 0.44
N VAL A 68 19.22 -4.37 -0.79
CA VAL A 68 20.12 -5.35 -1.41
C VAL A 68 21.34 -5.60 -0.51
N GLY A 69 21.54 -6.86 -0.12
CA GLY A 69 22.61 -7.31 0.77
C GLY A 69 22.16 -7.64 2.20
N ASP A 70 20.97 -7.19 2.61
CA ASP A 70 20.43 -7.44 3.95
C ASP A 70 19.94 -8.88 4.11
N MET A 71 19.73 -9.30 5.36
CA MET A 71 19.22 -10.62 5.71
C MET A 71 17.74 -10.57 6.09
N VAL A 72 16.97 -11.51 5.55
CA VAL A 72 15.54 -11.74 5.82
C VAL A 72 15.44 -13.18 6.34
N GLY A 73 15.32 -13.32 7.66
CA GLY A 73 15.53 -14.63 8.32
C GLY A 73 16.95 -15.14 8.04
N ASP A 74 17.06 -16.35 7.49
CA ASP A 74 18.33 -16.98 7.11
C ASP A 74 18.73 -16.76 5.65
N LYS A 75 18.00 -15.92 4.92
CA LYS A 75 18.20 -15.67 3.49
C LYS A 75 18.75 -14.27 3.26
N ARG A 76 19.71 -14.12 2.35
CA ARG A 76 20.28 -12.82 1.96
C ARG A 76 19.60 -12.28 0.70
N VAL A 77 19.26 -10.99 0.69
CA VAL A 77 18.72 -10.31 -0.48
C VAL A 77 19.82 -10.12 -1.52
N GLN A 78 19.69 -10.78 -2.66
CA GLN A 78 20.68 -10.70 -3.75
C GLN A 78 20.33 -9.60 -4.75
N LYS A 79 19.05 -9.47 -5.09
CA LYS A 79 18.59 -8.50 -6.09
C LYS A 79 17.13 -8.12 -5.82
N ILE A 80 16.84 -6.84 -6.00
CA ILE A 80 15.50 -6.29 -5.93
C ILE A 80 15.19 -5.71 -7.31
N SER A 81 14.13 -6.22 -7.94
CA SER A 81 13.59 -5.74 -9.21
C SER A 81 12.16 -5.25 -8.98
N GLU A 82 11.59 -4.54 -9.95
CA GLU A 82 10.22 -4.01 -9.85
C GLU A 82 9.13 -5.08 -9.68
N SER A 83 9.38 -6.30 -10.16
CA SER A 83 8.37 -7.37 -10.16
C SER A 83 8.71 -8.52 -9.22
N GLU A 84 9.97 -8.60 -8.78
CA GLU A 84 10.49 -9.73 -8.04
C GLU A 84 11.67 -9.34 -7.14
N VAL A 85 11.78 -10.05 -6.01
CA VAL A 85 12.93 -10.00 -5.12
C VAL A 85 13.56 -11.38 -5.07
N ILE A 86 14.88 -11.41 -5.28
CA ILE A 86 15.66 -12.64 -5.29
C ILE A 86 16.40 -12.75 -3.95
N LEU A 87 16.10 -13.82 -3.23
CA LEU A 87 16.74 -14.20 -1.98
C LEU A 87 17.69 -15.39 -2.23
N LYS A 88 18.79 -15.44 -1.47
CA LYS A 88 19.72 -16.57 -1.46
C LYS A 88 19.84 -17.10 -0.04
N GLY A 89 19.44 -18.34 0.17
CA GLY A 89 19.51 -19.02 1.46
C GLY A 89 20.31 -20.33 1.39
N PRO A 90 20.29 -21.13 2.47
CA PRO A 90 20.92 -22.45 2.51
C PRO A 90 20.31 -23.43 1.50
N GLY A 91 19.01 -23.28 1.19
CA GLY A 91 18.30 -24.06 0.17
C GLY A 91 18.49 -23.58 -1.27
N GLY A 92 19.35 -22.58 -1.51
CA GLY A 92 19.61 -22.03 -2.84
C GLY A 92 18.91 -20.70 -3.12
N ARG A 93 18.53 -20.48 -4.38
CA ARG A 93 17.96 -19.22 -4.86
C ARG A 93 16.43 -19.29 -4.82
N GLU A 94 15.82 -18.28 -4.23
CA GLU A 94 14.38 -18.14 -4.10
C GLU A 94 13.93 -16.82 -4.72
N VAL A 95 12.79 -16.86 -5.41
CA VAL A 95 12.24 -15.71 -6.13
C VAL A 95 10.86 -15.41 -5.56
N ILE A 96 10.72 -14.25 -4.94
CA ILE A 96 9.44 -13.78 -4.42
C ILE A 96 8.90 -12.74 -5.39
N LYS A 97 7.77 -13.03 -6.02
CA LYS A 97 7.09 -12.09 -6.92
C LYS A 97 6.21 -11.14 -6.09
N VAL A 98 6.23 -9.85 -6.44
CA VAL A 98 5.35 -8.85 -5.80
C VAL A 98 3.90 -9.11 -6.15
N MET A 99 3.64 -9.55 -7.39
CA MET A 99 2.32 -9.88 -7.89
C MET A 99 2.37 -11.27 -8.54
N PRO A 100 2.03 -12.35 -7.81
CA PRO A 100 2.18 -13.71 -8.32
C PRO A 100 1.29 -14.02 -9.52
N ALA A 101 0.13 -13.36 -9.64
CA ALA A 101 -0.82 -13.56 -10.74
C ALA A 101 -0.42 -12.90 -12.07
N ILE A 102 0.61 -12.04 -12.10
CA ILE A 102 0.99 -11.27 -13.29
C ILE A 102 2.45 -11.54 -13.64
N GLU A 103 2.69 -12.13 -14.81
CA GLU A 103 4.04 -12.24 -15.36
C GLU A 103 4.36 -11.04 -16.26
N LYS A 104 5.36 -10.25 -15.89
CA LYS A 104 5.88 -9.19 -16.78
C LYS A 104 6.78 -9.81 -17.85
N VAL A 105 6.29 -9.87 -19.09
CA VAL A 105 7.09 -10.28 -20.25
C VAL A 105 7.98 -9.10 -20.68
N PRO A 106 9.32 -9.27 -20.77
CA PRO A 106 10.19 -8.19 -21.21
C PRO A 106 9.91 -7.83 -22.66
N ALA A 107 9.73 -6.53 -22.95
CA ALA A 107 9.58 -6.05 -24.32
C ALA A 107 10.86 -6.36 -25.12
N ASN A 108 10.73 -7.12 -26.22
CA ASN A 108 11.85 -7.50 -27.07
C ASN A 108 12.41 -6.26 -27.79
N LYS A 109 13.56 -5.75 -27.31
CA LYS A 109 14.22 -4.55 -27.84
C LYS A 109 14.60 -4.65 -29.33
N LYS A 110 14.72 -5.86 -29.90
CA LYS A 110 15.06 -6.06 -31.32
C LYS A 110 13.95 -5.63 -32.29
N ALA A 111 12.68 -5.70 -31.89
CA ALA A 111 11.55 -5.30 -32.74
C ALA A 111 11.39 -3.77 -32.83
N ALA A 112 11.74 -3.05 -31.76
CA ALA A 112 11.65 -1.58 -31.71
C ALA A 112 12.72 -0.87 -32.56
N ALA A 113 13.90 -1.48 -32.71
CA ALA A 113 14.97 -0.93 -33.55
C ALA A 113 14.66 -1.08 -35.06
N LYS A 114 14.09 -2.23 -35.47
CA LYS A 114 13.80 -2.50 -36.90
C LYS A 114 12.71 -1.58 -37.49
N ARG A 115 11.77 -1.11 -36.66
CA ARG A 115 10.70 -0.17 -37.06
C ARG A 115 11.17 1.26 -37.32
N ARG A 116 12.34 1.67 -36.80
CA ARG A 116 12.85 3.05 -36.96
C ARG A 116 13.63 3.28 -38.24
N THR A 117 14.11 2.22 -38.89
CA THR A 117 14.93 2.30 -40.11
C THR A 117 14.14 2.15 -41.42
N THR A 118 12.82 1.97 -41.37
CA THR A 118 11.98 1.71 -42.57
C THR A 118 11.14 2.92 -42.99
N GLY A 119 11.49 4.14 -42.52
CA GLY A 119 10.66 5.34 -42.68
C GLY A 119 11.34 6.54 -43.34
N THR A 120 12.36 6.36 -44.20
CA THR A 120 12.92 7.48 -44.98
C THR A 120 13.43 6.99 -46.34
N THR A 121 12.51 6.94 -47.32
CA THR A 121 12.82 7.15 -48.74
C THR A 121 11.52 7.64 -49.37
N GLN A 122 11.45 8.95 -49.60
CA GLN A 122 10.86 9.62 -50.75
C GLN A 122 11.51 11.00 -50.82
#